data_AF-A0A6G0WJ34-F1
#
_entry.id   AF-A0A6G0WJ34-F1
#
_cell.length_a   1.000
_cell.length_b   1.000
_cell.length_c   1.000
_cell.angle_alpha   90.00
_cell.angle_beta   90.00
_cell.angle_gamma   90.00
#
_symmetry.space_group_name_H-M   'P 1'
#
loop_
_entity.id
_entity.type
_entity.pdbx_description
1 polymer ?
#
loop_
_entity_poly.entity_id
_entity_poly.type
_entity_poly.pdbx_seq_one_letter_code
_entity_poly.pdbx_strand_id
1 'polypeptide(L)'
;MKSFFLSLVAIAHAQASVVSLPAGMSWANLAWGFENGGSDSTQNAAMVLLDPDNVSTSDIANYKAAGKTVLCYLSVGTIEKFRQDYKDNQAGWDAVLLGKMADWDETWIDIRKADAVLPLLGKRLDKLQAKGCQGVEPDNIDCYGNEDCWKNMNGITSGDQVQGVQVSFLRRVADAAHNRNMAIVIKNAVSIVPDLSDTFDGAVSENCLQFNECDVFQKYIVGKGKAHFAVEYGGNSASCNKAYPGMVMKYCASNSDRNLCSASVKQWKQCPSNYSAKPTTTSPTKFPTSAPTSKPTTKPMSVPTVSPTKKPTTKPTSAPSVQPTAAPVSECGDCTNCYYGPTNACFVGLTPEQCATAPVLTWCGN
;
A
#
# COMPACT_ATOMS: atom_id res chain seq x y z
N MET A 1 -2.92 -50.37 -15.73
CA MET A 1 -3.69 -49.13 -15.49
C MET A 1 -3.07 -48.42 -14.30
N LYS A 2 -2.26 -47.37 -14.51
CA LYS A 2 -1.79 -46.48 -13.44
C LYS A 2 -2.45 -45.14 -13.68
N SER A 3 -3.43 -44.82 -12.85
CA SER A 3 -4.17 -43.56 -12.93
C SER A 3 -3.28 -42.46 -12.35
N PHE A 4 -2.85 -41.52 -13.20
CA PHE A 4 -2.24 -40.27 -12.76
C PHE A 4 -3.36 -39.32 -12.34
N PHE A 5 -3.52 -39.08 -11.04
CA PHE A 5 -4.31 -37.96 -10.56
C PHE A 5 -3.50 -36.68 -10.77
N LEU A 6 -3.85 -35.93 -11.81
CA LEU A 6 -3.41 -34.54 -11.96
C LEU A 6 -4.14 -33.74 -10.87
N SER A 7 -3.43 -33.39 -9.80
CA SER A 7 -3.95 -32.45 -8.81
C SER A 7 -3.97 -31.06 -9.45
N LEU A 8 -5.12 -30.61 -9.92
CA LEU A 8 -5.32 -29.20 -10.29
C LEU A 8 -5.22 -28.38 -9.00
N VAL A 9 -4.09 -27.71 -8.80
CA VAL A 9 -4.02 -26.58 -7.87
C VAL A 9 -4.85 -25.47 -8.50
N ALA A 10 -6.09 -25.33 -8.06
CA ALA A 10 -6.89 -24.16 -8.38
C ALA A 10 -6.20 -22.94 -7.75
N ILE A 11 -5.65 -22.06 -8.58
CA ILE A 11 -5.26 -20.71 -8.15
C ILE A 11 -6.57 -19.97 -7.88
N ALA A 12 -7.08 -20.09 -6.66
CA ALA A 12 -8.19 -19.28 -6.20
C ALA A 12 -7.72 -17.82 -6.19
N HIS A 13 -8.14 -17.06 -7.19
CA HIS A 13 -8.06 -15.61 -7.11
C HIS A 13 -9.00 -15.20 -5.96
N ALA A 14 -8.46 -14.55 -4.93
CA ALA A 14 -9.27 -14.00 -3.85
C ALA A 14 -10.37 -13.13 -4.47
N GLN A 15 -11.62 -13.43 -4.16
CA GLN A 15 -12.75 -12.64 -4.63
C GLN A 15 -12.75 -11.32 -3.84
N ALA A 16 -13.00 -10.20 -4.53
CA ALA A 16 -13.21 -8.92 -3.88
C ALA A 16 -14.26 -9.05 -2.77
N SER A 17 -14.06 -8.38 -1.64
CA SER A 17 -14.99 -8.41 -0.52
C SER A 17 -16.41 -8.04 -0.98
N VAL A 18 -17.40 -8.78 -0.49
CA VAL A 18 -18.82 -8.44 -0.70
C VAL A 18 -19.25 -7.19 0.08
N VAL A 19 -18.41 -6.71 1.00
CA VAL A 19 -18.66 -5.52 1.81
C VAL A 19 -18.19 -4.28 1.05
N SER A 20 -19.15 -3.53 0.51
CA SER A 20 -18.87 -2.29 -0.22
C SER A 20 -18.71 -1.11 0.73
N LEU A 21 -17.61 -0.37 0.57
CA LEU A 21 -17.32 0.87 1.27
C LEU A 21 -17.25 2.02 0.24
N PRO A 22 -18.39 2.61 -0.16
CA PRO A 22 -18.41 3.63 -1.21
C PRO A 22 -17.86 4.98 -0.73
N ALA A 23 -17.33 5.77 -1.67
CA ALA A 23 -16.98 7.17 -1.43
C ALA A 23 -18.16 7.93 -0.81
N GLY A 24 -17.88 8.75 0.21
CA GLY A 24 -18.90 9.51 0.94
C GLY A 24 -19.67 8.71 2.01
N MET A 25 -19.35 7.43 2.25
CA MET A 25 -19.97 6.65 3.33
C MET A 25 -19.74 7.32 4.70
N SER A 26 -20.81 7.58 5.45
CA SER A 26 -20.68 8.16 6.80
C SER A 26 -20.14 7.11 7.79
N TRP A 27 -19.34 7.56 8.75
CA TRP A 27 -18.70 6.66 9.71
C TRP A 27 -18.68 7.21 11.13
N ALA A 28 -18.42 6.33 12.09
CA ALA A 28 -18.10 6.66 13.47
C ALA A 28 -16.83 5.92 13.91
N ASN A 29 -15.89 6.63 14.52
CA ASN A 29 -14.66 6.06 15.04
C ASN A 29 -14.74 5.86 16.57
N LEU A 30 -14.96 4.62 16.99
CA LEU A 30 -14.98 4.22 18.40
C LEU A 30 -13.74 3.38 18.78
N ALA A 31 -12.83 3.12 17.85
CA ALA A 31 -11.64 2.31 18.12
C ALA A 31 -10.56 3.11 18.86
N TRP A 32 -10.20 4.28 18.34
CA TRP A 32 -9.02 5.02 18.78
C TRP A 32 -9.21 6.54 18.69
N GLY A 33 -8.18 7.28 19.13
CA GLY A 33 -8.08 8.73 18.98
C GLY A 33 -8.29 9.55 20.25
N PHE A 34 -8.69 8.90 21.34
CA PHE A 34 -8.65 9.46 22.69
C PHE A 34 -7.84 8.54 23.61
N GLU A 35 -7.48 9.04 24.79
CA GLU A 35 -6.63 8.34 25.76
C GLU A 35 -7.15 6.95 26.16
N ASN A 36 -8.46 6.71 26.07
CA ASN A 36 -9.10 5.44 26.44
C ASN A 36 -9.93 4.83 25.28
N GLY A 37 -9.50 5.01 24.03
CA GLY A 37 -10.19 4.49 22.85
C GLY A 37 -10.96 5.58 22.09
N GLY A 38 -11.83 5.20 21.15
CA GLY A 38 -12.58 6.16 20.32
C GLY A 38 -13.85 6.68 21.01
N SER A 39 -14.23 7.91 20.67
CA SER A 39 -15.49 8.51 21.15
C SER A 39 -16.18 9.28 20.03
N ASP A 40 -17.34 8.79 19.61
CA ASP A 40 -18.06 9.32 18.45
C ASP A 40 -19.56 9.02 18.52
N SER A 41 -20.35 9.80 17.82
CA SER A 41 -21.78 9.54 17.66
C SER A 41 -22.02 8.52 16.56
N THR A 42 -22.80 7.48 16.87
CA THR A 42 -23.17 6.44 15.90
C THR A 42 -24.51 6.70 15.21
N GLN A 43 -25.25 7.73 15.60
CA GLN A 43 -26.65 7.94 15.17
C GLN A 43 -26.79 8.00 13.64
N ASN A 44 -25.90 8.74 12.97
CA ASN A 44 -25.95 8.97 11.51
C ASN A 44 -24.81 8.28 10.74
N ALA A 45 -24.14 7.32 11.38
CA ALA A 45 -23.04 6.58 10.78
C ALA A 45 -23.56 5.31 10.07
N ALA A 46 -23.16 5.13 8.81
CA ALA A 46 -23.41 3.91 8.04
C ALA A 46 -22.36 2.82 8.34
N MET A 47 -21.15 3.22 8.74
CA MET A 47 -20.07 2.35 9.19
C MET A 47 -19.64 2.70 10.62
N VAL A 48 -19.33 1.70 11.44
CA VAL A 48 -18.68 1.90 12.75
C VAL A 48 -17.36 1.17 12.77
N LEU A 49 -16.31 1.84 13.25
CA LEU A 49 -15.00 1.28 13.50
C LEU A 49 -14.83 1.07 14.99
N LEU A 50 -14.52 -0.15 15.41
CA LEU A 50 -14.49 -0.56 16.82
C LEU A 50 -13.14 -1.19 17.18
N ASP A 51 -12.67 -0.98 18.40
CA ASP A 51 -11.69 -1.89 18.98
C ASP A 51 -12.41 -3.18 19.40
N PRO A 52 -12.00 -4.35 18.89
CA PRO A 52 -12.72 -5.58 19.14
C PRO A 52 -12.69 -6.01 20.60
N ASP A 53 -11.74 -5.63 21.43
CA ASP A 53 -11.72 -6.03 22.85
C ASP A 53 -12.63 -5.16 23.73
N ASN A 54 -13.03 -3.98 23.25
CA ASN A 54 -13.90 -3.04 23.97
C ASN A 54 -15.40 -3.26 23.74
N VAL A 55 -15.77 -4.21 22.88
CA VAL A 55 -17.17 -4.51 22.53
C VAL A 55 -17.46 -6.00 22.63
N SER A 56 -18.71 -6.36 22.95
CA SER A 56 -19.17 -7.76 22.93
C SER A 56 -19.65 -8.17 21.54
N THR A 57 -19.85 -9.48 21.32
CA THR A 57 -20.52 -9.99 20.10
C THR A 57 -21.94 -9.44 19.97
N SER A 58 -22.63 -9.23 21.11
CA SER A 58 -23.98 -8.64 21.14
C SER A 58 -23.97 -7.19 20.65
N ASP A 59 -22.97 -6.40 21.05
CA ASP A 59 -22.83 -5.00 20.60
C ASP A 59 -22.63 -4.93 19.08
N ILE A 60 -21.76 -5.79 18.53
CA ILE A 60 -21.56 -5.90 17.07
C ILE A 60 -22.86 -6.32 16.38
N ALA A 61 -23.59 -7.30 16.93
CA ALA A 61 -24.87 -7.74 16.38
C ALA A 61 -25.90 -6.60 16.39
N ASN A 62 -25.95 -5.79 17.44
CA ASN A 62 -26.84 -4.64 17.55
C ASN A 62 -26.53 -3.56 16.50
N TYR A 63 -25.25 -3.26 16.25
CA TYR A 63 -24.87 -2.35 15.17
C TYR A 63 -25.29 -2.87 13.79
N LYS A 64 -25.11 -4.16 13.54
CA LYS A 64 -25.53 -4.80 12.27
C LYS A 64 -27.05 -4.82 12.11
N ALA A 65 -27.78 -5.11 13.18
CA ALA A 65 -29.25 -5.06 13.18
C ALA A 65 -29.77 -3.63 12.92
N ALA A 66 -29.02 -2.61 13.33
CA ALA A 66 -29.27 -1.21 13.00
C ALA A 66 -28.79 -0.81 11.57
N GLY A 67 -28.43 -1.79 10.74
CA GLY A 67 -28.03 -1.57 9.34
C GLY A 67 -26.62 -1.01 9.16
N LYS A 68 -25.78 -1.01 10.21
CA LYS A 68 -24.41 -0.49 10.12
C LYS A 68 -23.44 -1.56 9.66
N THR A 69 -22.47 -1.16 8.85
CA THR A 69 -21.29 -1.97 8.54
C THR A 69 -20.30 -1.86 9.69
N VAL A 70 -19.80 -2.99 10.20
CA VAL A 70 -18.86 -3.01 11.33
C VAL A 70 -17.45 -3.33 10.86
N LEU A 71 -16.53 -2.40 11.01
CA LEU A 71 -15.09 -2.62 10.87
C LEU A 71 -14.45 -2.75 12.25
N CYS A 72 -13.42 -3.58 12.35
CA CYS A 72 -12.67 -3.80 13.58
C CYS A 72 -11.20 -3.43 13.41
N TYR A 73 -10.66 -2.68 14.37
CA TYR A 73 -9.24 -2.39 14.46
C TYR A 73 -8.43 -3.67 14.66
N LEU A 74 -7.27 -3.77 14.01
CA LEU A 74 -6.17 -4.62 14.43
C LEU A 74 -4.85 -3.97 14.04
N SER A 75 -3.81 -4.13 14.85
CA SER A 75 -2.46 -3.93 14.33
C SER A 75 -1.99 -5.17 13.55
N VAL A 76 -1.34 -4.94 12.41
CA VAL A 76 -0.69 -6.00 11.61
C VAL A 76 0.82 -5.82 11.43
N GLY A 77 1.33 -4.60 11.66
CA GLY A 77 2.78 -4.34 11.67
C GLY A 77 3.41 -4.41 13.05
N THR A 78 2.61 -4.39 14.12
CA THR A 78 3.08 -4.54 15.49
C THR A 78 2.24 -5.54 16.29
N ILE A 79 2.76 -5.94 17.45
CA ILE A 79 2.02 -6.69 18.45
C ILE A 79 1.81 -5.85 19.71
N GLU A 80 0.55 -5.80 20.14
CA GLU A 80 0.11 -5.28 21.42
C GLU A 80 0.09 -6.44 22.43
N LYS A 81 1.09 -6.53 23.32
CA LYS A 81 1.30 -7.71 24.19
C LYS A 81 0.20 -7.93 25.24
N PHE A 82 -0.69 -6.95 25.44
CA PHE A 82 -1.85 -7.12 26.32
C PHE A 82 -2.99 -7.91 25.67
N ARG A 83 -3.02 -8.03 24.33
CA ARG A 83 -4.07 -8.75 23.58
C ARG A 83 -4.08 -10.24 23.93
N GLN A 84 -5.26 -10.82 23.97
CA GLN A 84 -5.42 -12.22 24.40
C GLN A 84 -4.72 -13.21 23.47
N ASP A 85 -4.71 -12.96 22.16
CA ASP A 85 -4.09 -13.87 21.20
C ASP A 85 -2.56 -13.88 21.26
N TYR A 86 -1.94 -12.80 21.76
CA TYR A 86 -0.53 -12.82 22.17
C TYR A 86 -0.33 -13.76 23.35
N LYS A 87 -1.15 -13.64 24.40
CA LYS A 87 -1.06 -14.49 25.60
C LYS A 87 -1.30 -15.97 25.27
N ASP A 88 -2.23 -16.27 24.36
CA ASP A 88 -2.57 -17.64 23.95
C ASP A 88 -1.46 -18.31 23.14
N ASN A 89 -0.62 -17.54 22.43
CA ASN A 89 0.49 -18.06 21.62
C ASN A 89 1.72 -17.16 21.67
N GLN A 90 2.22 -16.92 22.89
CA GLN A 90 3.34 -16.00 23.09
C GLN A 90 4.58 -16.43 22.30
N ALA A 91 4.93 -17.71 22.34
CA ALA A 91 6.10 -18.23 21.64
C ALA A 91 6.03 -18.03 20.11
N GLY A 92 4.84 -18.18 19.51
CA GLY A 92 4.64 -17.94 18.08
C GLY A 92 4.82 -16.48 17.70
N TRP A 93 4.27 -15.56 18.50
CA TRP A 93 4.45 -14.13 18.29
C TRP A 93 5.89 -13.69 18.52
N ASP A 94 6.51 -14.08 19.63
CA ASP A 94 7.90 -13.73 19.98
C ASP A 94 8.90 -14.16 18.88
N ALA A 95 8.62 -15.26 18.16
CA ALA A 95 9.46 -15.73 17.05
C ALA A 95 9.48 -14.82 15.81
N VAL A 96 8.49 -13.93 15.68
CA VAL A 96 8.35 -13.02 14.53
C VAL A 96 8.56 -11.55 14.88
N LEU A 97 8.98 -11.21 16.11
CA LEU A 97 9.19 -9.82 16.51
C LEU A 97 10.56 -9.27 16.10
N LEU A 98 10.60 -7.95 15.96
CA LEU A 98 11.81 -7.14 15.77
C LEU A 98 12.15 -6.40 17.07
N GLY A 99 11.87 -5.10 17.10
CA GLY A 99 12.16 -4.19 18.21
C GLY A 99 10.92 -3.44 18.68
N LYS A 100 11.05 -2.79 19.84
CA LYS A 100 9.98 -1.96 20.40
C LYS A 100 9.73 -0.74 19.52
N MET A 101 8.46 -0.37 19.36
CA MET A 101 8.08 0.90 18.75
C MET A 101 8.45 2.07 19.67
N ALA A 102 8.83 3.21 19.08
CA ALA A 102 9.20 4.41 19.82
C ALA A 102 7.99 5.05 20.55
N ASP A 103 6.87 5.18 19.85
CA ASP A 103 5.76 6.03 20.28
C ASP A 103 4.70 5.30 21.14
N TRP A 104 4.59 3.99 20.98
CA TRP A 104 3.58 3.15 21.65
C TRP A 104 4.20 1.95 22.34
N ASP A 105 3.52 1.40 23.36
CA ASP A 105 3.94 0.18 24.06
C ASP A 105 3.65 -1.09 23.24
N GLU A 106 4.21 -1.12 22.04
CA GLU A 106 4.04 -2.14 21.03
C GLU A 106 5.40 -2.62 20.52
N THR A 107 5.42 -3.78 19.87
CA THR A 107 6.66 -4.32 19.27
C THR A 107 6.44 -4.58 17.79
N TRP A 108 7.34 -4.08 16.95
CA TRP A 108 7.32 -4.31 15.50
C TRP A 108 7.40 -5.80 15.17
N ILE A 109 6.64 -6.22 14.16
CA ILE A 109 6.65 -7.56 13.58
C ILE A 109 7.59 -7.56 12.36
N ASP A 110 8.41 -8.60 12.21
CA ASP A 110 9.23 -8.81 11.02
C ASP A 110 8.36 -9.26 9.86
N ILE A 111 7.84 -8.31 9.09
CA ILE A 111 6.99 -8.56 7.92
C ILE A 111 7.68 -9.39 6.82
N ARG A 112 9.03 -9.52 6.84
CA ARG A 112 9.76 -10.41 5.93
C ARG A 112 9.49 -11.88 6.24
N LYS A 113 9.07 -12.20 7.48
CA LYS A 113 8.66 -13.54 7.92
C LYS A 113 7.17 -13.80 7.63
N ALA A 114 6.65 -13.30 6.52
CA ALA A 114 5.23 -13.34 6.18
C ALA A 114 4.59 -14.73 6.32
N ASP A 115 5.32 -15.82 5.99
CA ASP A 115 4.82 -17.20 6.11
C ASP A 115 4.60 -17.64 7.57
N ALA A 116 5.34 -17.08 8.52
CA ALA A 116 5.15 -17.32 9.95
C ALA A 116 4.13 -16.34 10.55
N VAL A 117 4.06 -15.11 10.04
CA VAL A 117 3.15 -14.05 10.52
C VAL A 117 1.70 -14.31 10.10
N LEU A 118 1.46 -14.71 8.85
CA LEU A 118 0.11 -14.85 8.31
C LEU A 118 -0.75 -15.91 9.00
N PRO A 119 -0.24 -17.06 9.46
CA PRO A 119 -1.02 -17.97 10.30
C PRO A 119 -1.46 -17.36 11.64
N LEU A 120 -0.65 -16.48 12.24
CA LEU A 120 -0.98 -15.78 13.48
C LEU A 120 -2.07 -14.73 13.22
N LEU A 121 -1.88 -13.90 12.21
CA LEU A 121 -2.90 -12.93 11.77
C LEU A 121 -4.17 -13.61 11.28
N GLY A 122 -4.06 -14.78 10.64
CA GLY A 122 -5.20 -15.58 10.21
C GLY A 122 -6.11 -15.96 11.37
N LYS A 123 -5.56 -16.44 12.48
CA LYS A 123 -6.33 -16.73 13.70
C LYS A 123 -6.98 -15.47 14.28
N ARG A 124 -6.29 -14.33 14.24
CA ARG A 124 -6.85 -13.04 14.66
C ARG A 124 -8.04 -12.67 13.77
N LEU A 125 -7.90 -12.76 12.45
CA LEU A 125 -8.97 -12.51 11.48
C LEU A 125 -10.15 -13.49 11.65
N ASP A 126 -9.90 -14.77 11.92
CA ASP A 126 -10.96 -15.76 12.23
C ASP A 126 -11.77 -15.34 13.45
N LYS A 127 -11.09 -14.89 14.52
CA LYS A 127 -11.76 -14.40 15.73
C LYS A 127 -12.60 -13.16 15.44
N LEU A 128 -12.10 -12.21 14.64
CA LEU A 128 -12.83 -11.01 14.26
C LEU A 128 -14.07 -11.33 13.40
N GLN A 129 -13.91 -12.19 12.39
CA GLN A 129 -15.01 -12.65 11.55
C GLN A 129 -16.09 -13.35 12.40
N ALA A 130 -15.68 -14.28 13.28
CA ALA A 130 -16.59 -15.01 14.16
C ALA A 130 -17.32 -14.08 15.16
N LYS A 131 -16.67 -12.99 15.59
CA LYS A 131 -17.29 -11.95 16.42
C LYS A 131 -18.30 -11.09 15.65
N GLY A 132 -18.27 -11.16 14.32
CA GLY A 132 -19.23 -10.51 13.44
C GLY A 132 -18.72 -9.28 12.69
N CYS A 133 -17.42 -8.95 12.80
CA CYS A 133 -16.79 -7.89 12.03
C CYS A 133 -16.96 -8.18 10.52
N GLN A 134 -17.30 -7.14 9.76
CA GLN A 134 -17.47 -7.17 8.30
C GLN A 134 -16.28 -6.57 7.56
N GLY A 135 -15.33 -6.02 8.28
CA GLY A 135 -14.09 -5.52 7.73
C GLY A 135 -13.08 -5.23 8.82
N VAL A 136 -11.88 -4.83 8.41
CA VAL A 136 -10.79 -4.52 9.30
C VAL A 136 -10.02 -3.28 8.89
N GLU A 137 -9.54 -2.54 9.88
CA GLU A 137 -8.50 -1.50 9.73
C GLU A 137 -7.17 -2.08 10.25
N PRO A 138 -6.25 -2.48 9.37
CA PRO A 138 -4.90 -2.91 9.71
C PRO A 138 -4.01 -1.70 10.00
N ASP A 139 -3.62 -1.51 11.26
CA ASP A 139 -2.73 -0.42 11.68
C ASP A 139 -1.24 -0.81 11.62
N ASN A 140 -0.39 0.21 11.73
CA ASN A 140 1.07 0.15 11.72
C ASN A 140 1.63 -0.48 10.43
N ILE A 141 1.04 -0.12 9.29
CA ILE A 141 1.34 -0.70 7.97
C ILE A 141 2.44 0.05 7.21
N ASP A 142 3.28 0.78 7.93
CA ASP A 142 4.25 1.76 7.47
C ASP A 142 5.64 1.54 8.07
N CYS A 143 6.03 0.28 8.34
CA CYS A 143 7.36 -0.06 8.86
C CYS A 143 8.49 0.55 8.01
N TYR A 144 8.31 0.68 6.69
CA TYR A 144 9.27 1.32 5.79
C TYR A 144 9.50 2.82 6.10
N GLY A 145 8.52 3.51 6.66
CA GLY A 145 8.62 4.92 7.09
C GLY A 145 9.19 5.09 8.50
N ASN A 146 9.36 4.00 9.24
CA ASN A 146 9.69 4.01 10.66
C ASN A 146 11.07 3.38 10.90
N GLU A 147 12.07 4.22 11.21
CA GLU A 147 13.45 3.79 11.43
C GLU A 147 13.60 2.79 12.58
N ASP A 148 12.82 2.96 13.64
CA ASP A 148 12.73 2.01 14.76
C ASP A 148 12.13 0.64 14.36
N CYS A 149 11.49 0.52 13.19
CA CYS A 149 11.13 -0.77 12.59
C CYS A 149 12.26 -1.34 11.73
N TRP A 150 12.57 -0.69 10.60
CA TRP A 150 13.39 -1.30 9.55
C TRP A 150 14.87 -1.45 9.95
N LYS A 151 15.41 -0.65 10.87
CA LYS A 151 16.82 -0.80 11.31
C LYS A 151 17.08 -2.09 12.08
N ASN A 152 16.03 -2.68 12.65
CA ASN A 152 16.11 -3.94 13.39
C ASN A 152 16.09 -5.16 12.44
N MET A 153 15.85 -4.95 11.14
CA MET A 153 15.91 -5.99 10.13
C MET A 153 17.35 -6.20 9.65
N ASN A 154 17.90 -7.39 9.92
CA ASN A 154 19.26 -7.73 9.46
C ASN A 154 19.40 -7.52 7.94
N GLY A 155 20.46 -6.81 7.53
CA GLY A 155 20.78 -6.53 6.13
C GLY A 155 20.01 -5.37 5.48
N ILE A 156 19.18 -4.66 6.24
CA ILE A 156 18.44 -3.47 5.77
C ILE A 156 19.16 -2.21 6.23
N THR A 157 19.36 -1.26 5.32
CA THR A 157 20.01 0.04 5.59
C THR A 157 19.12 1.24 5.29
N SER A 158 17.96 1.04 4.68
CA SER A 158 16.98 2.09 4.40
C SER A 158 15.56 1.54 4.31
N GLY A 159 14.58 2.40 4.61
CA GLY A 159 13.16 2.10 4.49
C GLY A 159 12.72 1.72 3.07
N ASP A 160 13.34 2.29 2.04
CA ASP A 160 13.04 2.01 0.63
C ASP A 160 13.17 0.51 0.29
N GLN A 161 14.12 -0.19 0.93
CA GLN A 161 14.30 -1.64 0.75
C GLN A 161 13.15 -2.46 1.35
N VAL A 162 12.40 -1.89 2.29
CA VAL A 162 11.27 -2.53 2.99
C VAL A 162 9.94 -2.24 2.32
N GLN A 163 9.81 -1.12 1.59
CA GLN A 163 8.54 -0.68 1.00
C GLN A 163 7.89 -1.75 0.11
N GLY A 164 8.67 -2.39 -0.77
CA GLY A 164 8.17 -3.48 -1.61
C GLY A 164 7.72 -4.71 -0.81
N VAL A 165 8.46 -5.06 0.25
CA VAL A 165 8.09 -6.16 1.16
C VAL A 165 6.79 -5.84 1.90
N GLN A 166 6.62 -4.60 2.36
CA GLN A 166 5.39 -4.12 3.00
C GLN A 166 4.19 -4.26 2.07
N VAL A 167 4.31 -3.82 0.81
CA VAL A 167 3.24 -3.96 -0.20
C VAL A 167 2.89 -5.43 -0.42
N SER A 168 3.88 -6.30 -0.62
CA SER A 168 3.66 -7.74 -0.80
C SER A 168 3.01 -8.39 0.42
N PHE A 169 3.43 -8.03 1.63
CA PHE A 169 2.83 -8.51 2.87
C PHE A 169 1.36 -8.07 3.00
N LEU A 170 1.08 -6.79 2.76
CA LEU A 170 -0.27 -6.22 2.89
C LEU A 170 -1.24 -6.77 1.86
N ARG A 171 -0.80 -7.09 0.64
CA ARG A 171 -1.64 -7.82 -0.33
C ARG A 171 -2.05 -9.19 0.21
N ARG A 172 -1.13 -9.93 0.85
CA ARG A 172 -1.46 -11.23 1.47
C ARG A 172 -2.38 -11.09 2.69
N VAL A 173 -2.25 -10.00 3.46
CA VAL A 173 -3.18 -9.68 4.56
C VAL A 173 -4.57 -9.34 4.01
N ALA A 174 -4.64 -8.57 2.93
CA ALA A 174 -5.89 -8.27 2.23
C ALA A 174 -6.55 -9.55 1.70
N ASP A 175 -5.81 -10.44 1.04
CA ASP A 175 -6.32 -11.75 0.60
C ASP A 175 -6.86 -12.56 1.79
N ALA A 176 -6.16 -12.55 2.94
CA ALA A 176 -6.62 -13.25 4.15
C ALA A 176 -7.93 -12.67 4.71
N ALA A 177 -8.13 -11.35 4.65
CA ALA A 177 -9.38 -10.70 5.03
C ALA A 177 -10.51 -10.99 4.02
N HIS A 178 -10.23 -10.87 2.72
CA HIS A 178 -11.18 -11.13 1.63
C HIS A 178 -11.66 -12.58 1.60
N ASN A 179 -10.77 -13.55 1.86
CA ASN A 179 -11.14 -14.97 2.01
C ASN A 179 -12.11 -15.23 3.18
N ARG A 180 -12.28 -14.24 4.06
CA ARG A 180 -13.25 -14.23 5.17
C ARG A 180 -14.43 -13.30 4.90
N ASN A 181 -14.62 -12.85 3.65
CA ASN A 181 -15.64 -11.86 3.28
C ASN A 181 -15.57 -10.57 4.11
N MET A 182 -14.38 -10.20 4.57
CA MET A 182 -14.15 -8.97 5.32
C MET A 182 -13.50 -7.93 4.43
N ALA A 183 -14.03 -6.71 4.40
CA ALA A 183 -13.35 -5.58 3.77
C ALA A 183 -12.05 -5.23 4.51
N ILE A 184 -11.11 -4.58 3.82
CA ILE A 184 -9.86 -4.08 4.42
C ILE A 184 -9.58 -2.66 3.94
N VAL A 185 -9.26 -1.76 4.86
CA VAL A 185 -8.97 -0.34 4.55
C VAL A 185 -7.50 -0.01 4.76
N ILE A 186 -6.92 0.86 3.95
CA ILE A 186 -5.51 1.29 4.12
C ILE A 186 -5.47 2.26 5.30
N LYS A 187 -4.57 2.07 6.26
CA LYS A 187 -4.32 3.03 7.34
C LYS A 187 -3.07 3.85 7.04
N ASN A 188 -3.21 5.16 6.83
CA ASN A 188 -2.10 6.07 6.52
C ASN A 188 -1.27 5.58 5.31
N ALA A 189 0.04 5.31 5.49
CA ALA A 189 0.95 4.70 4.52
C ALA A 189 0.88 5.28 3.10
N VAL A 190 0.87 6.62 3.03
CA VAL A 190 0.54 7.41 1.83
C VAL A 190 1.34 6.98 0.60
N SER A 191 2.63 6.72 0.75
CA SER A 191 3.51 6.38 -0.38
C SER A 191 3.20 5.03 -1.03
N ILE A 192 2.52 4.11 -0.35
CA ILE A 192 2.12 2.80 -0.90
C ILE A 192 0.63 2.69 -1.23
N VAL A 193 -0.16 3.75 -0.97
CA VAL A 193 -1.58 3.81 -1.37
C VAL A 193 -1.79 3.47 -2.85
N PRO A 194 -1.00 3.99 -3.82
CA PRO A 194 -1.18 3.65 -5.22
C PRO A 194 -1.10 2.13 -5.48
N ASP A 195 -0.12 1.46 -4.86
CA ASP A 195 0.15 0.03 -5.03
C ASP A 195 -0.89 -0.89 -4.39
N LEU A 196 -1.58 -0.40 -3.36
CA LEU A 196 -2.59 -1.15 -2.60
C LEU A 196 -4.03 -0.81 -3.01
N SER A 197 -4.25 0.31 -3.70
CA SER A 197 -5.57 0.84 -3.98
C SER A 197 -6.48 -0.08 -4.80
N ASP A 198 -5.95 -1.03 -5.57
CA ASP A 198 -6.75 -2.02 -6.29
C ASP A 198 -7.14 -3.23 -5.42
N THR A 199 -6.37 -3.51 -4.39
CA THR A 199 -6.58 -4.66 -3.48
C THR A 199 -7.39 -4.26 -2.25
N PHE A 200 -7.25 -3.04 -1.74
CA PHE A 200 -7.95 -2.57 -0.55
C PHE A 200 -9.30 -1.91 -0.88
N ASP A 201 -10.26 -1.96 0.04
CA ASP A 201 -11.66 -1.55 -0.17
C ASP A 201 -11.95 -0.09 0.21
N GLY A 202 -10.99 0.58 0.85
CA GLY A 202 -11.08 1.98 1.27
C GLY A 202 -9.81 2.43 1.97
N ALA A 203 -9.86 3.59 2.61
CA ALA A 203 -8.76 4.10 3.42
C ALA A 203 -9.25 4.84 4.66
N VAL A 204 -8.43 4.78 5.71
CA VAL A 204 -8.49 5.56 6.92
C VAL A 204 -7.18 6.36 7.03
N SER A 205 -7.27 7.68 7.24
CA SER A 205 -6.08 8.53 7.38
C SER A 205 -6.14 9.40 8.62
N GLU A 206 -5.00 9.59 9.26
CA GLU A 206 -4.78 10.56 10.32
C GLU A 206 -3.98 11.74 9.76
N ASN A 207 -4.50 12.95 9.94
CA ASN A 207 -3.81 14.20 9.67
C ASN A 207 -3.34 14.44 8.22
N CYS A 208 -4.04 13.88 7.22
CA CYS A 208 -3.65 14.08 5.83
C CYS A 208 -3.65 15.57 5.42
N LEU A 209 -4.48 16.42 6.04
CA LEU A 209 -4.49 17.87 5.76
C LEU A 209 -3.30 18.58 6.39
N GLN A 210 -2.91 18.19 7.60
CA GLN A 210 -1.74 18.74 8.29
C GLN A 210 -0.46 18.44 7.50
N PHE A 211 -0.34 17.23 6.96
CA PHE A 211 0.85 16.80 6.22
C PHE A 211 0.77 17.03 4.70
N ASN A 212 -0.35 17.57 4.20
CA ASN A 212 -0.59 17.81 2.77
C ASN A 212 -0.51 16.52 1.92
N GLU A 213 -1.16 15.47 2.39
CA GLU A 213 -1.13 14.11 1.83
C GLU A 213 -2.48 13.69 1.24
N CYS A 214 -3.54 14.47 1.45
CA CYS A 214 -4.91 14.10 1.07
C CYS A 214 -5.10 13.86 -0.45
N ASP A 215 -4.29 14.47 -1.31
CA ASP A 215 -4.40 14.32 -2.77
C ASP A 215 -4.20 12.87 -3.22
N VAL A 216 -3.37 12.10 -2.51
CA VAL A 216 -3.14 10.69 -2.81
C VAL A 216 -4.40 9.87 -2.55
N PHE A 217 -5.04 10.06 -1.40
CA PHE A 217 -6.31 9.40 -1.07
C PHE A 217 -7.44 9.87 -1.99
N GLN A 218 -7.45 11.15 -2.38
CA GLN A 218 -8.43 11.66 -3.34
C GLN A 218 -8.31 10.93 -4.68
N LYS A 219 -7.09 10.83 -5.22
CA LYS A 219 -6.84 10.24 -6.53
C LYS A 219 -7.05 8.72 -6.53
N TYR A 220 -6.45 8.00 -5.59
CA TYR A 220 -6.35 6.55 -5.66
C TYR A 220 -7.45 5.81 -4.89
N ILE A 221 -8.16 6.47 -3.97
CA ILE A 221 -9.24 5.83 -3.19
C ILE A 221 -10.59 6.39 -3.62
N VAL A 222 -10.84 7.68 -3.38
CA VAL A 222 -12.13 8.30 -3.72
C VAL A 222 -12.35 8.37 -5.23
N GLY A 223 -11.31 8.63 -6.02
CA GLY A 223 -11.34 8.57 -7.48
C GLY A 223 -11.69 7.19 -8.05
N LYS A 224 -11.52 6.13 -7.25
CA LYS A 224 -11.96 4.76 -7.57
C LYS A 224 -13.33 4.41 -6.96
N GLY A 225 -14.04 5.39 -6.40
CA GLY A 225 -15.35 5.21 -5.77
C GLY A 225 -15.32 4.59 -4.38
N LYS A 226 -14.14 4.51 -3.74
CA LYS A 226 -13.94 3.88 -2.43
C LYS A 226 -13.99 4.90 -1.29
N ALA A 227 -14.37 4.46 -0.10
CA ALA A 227 -14.48 5.31 1.07
C ALA A 227 -13.11 5.82 1.54
N HIS A 228 -13.04 7.11 1.86
CA HIS A 228 -11.93 7.70 2.60
C HIS A 228 -12.44 8.31 3.91
N PHE A 229 -12.08 7.66 5.01
CA PHE A 229 -12.40 8.03 6.37
C PHE A 229 -11.21 8.79 6.96
N ALA A 230 -11.36 10.09 7.20
CA ALA A 230 -10.23 10.91 7.63
C ALA A 230 -10.46 11.51 9.02
N VAL A 231 -9.39 11.64 9.79
CA VAL A 231 -9.40 12.39 11.04
C VAL A 231 -8.31 13.46 11.05
N GLU A 232 -8.54 14.54 11.76
CA GLU A 232 -7.55 15.59 12.02
C GLU A 232 -7.45 15.85 13.53
N TYR A 233 -6.33 15.44 14.13
CA TYR A 233 -5.97 15.89 15.46
C TYR A 233 -5.47 17.33 15.38
N GLY A 234 -5.94 18.19 16.29
CA GLY A 234 -5.65 19.63 16.23
C GLY A 234 -6.45 20.38 15.17
N GLY A 235 -7.34 19.69 14.45
CA GLY A 235 -8.24 20.29 13.47
C GLY A 235 -9.35 21.13 14.12
N ASN A 236 -10.01 21.93 13.29
CA ASN A 236 -11.14 22.77 13.67
C ASN A 236 -12.15 22.87 12.52
N SER A 237 -13.24 23.62 12.71
CA SER A 237 -14.28 23.79 11.69
C SER A 237 -13.74 24.37 10.37
N ALA A 238 -12.70 25.21 10.41
CA ALA A 238 -12.07 25.73 9.19
C ALA A 238 -11.27 24.67 8.43
N SER A 239 -10.81 23.60 9.11
CA SER A 239 -10.17 22.45 8.47
C SER A 239 -11.13 21.77 7.47
N CYS A 240 -12.43 21.76 7.75
CA CYS A 240 -13.45 21.20 6.86
C CYS A 240 -13.49 21.88 5.48
N ASN A 241 -13.02 23.12 5.33
CA ASN A 241 -12.97 23.80 4.04
C ASN A 241 -11.90 23.23 3.09
N LYS A 242 -11.00 22.39 3.59
CA LYS A 242 -9.98 21.70 2.80
C LYS A 242 -10.35 20.26 2.44
N ALA A 243 -11.43 19.73 3.01
CA ALA A 243 -11.94 18.43 2.60
C ALA A 243 -12.50 18.48 1.16
N TYR A 244 -12.49 17.34 0.50
CA TYR A 244 -12.88 17.20 -0.91
C TYR A 244 -14.11 16.29 -1.08
N PRO A 245 -14.84 16.38 -2.20
CA PRO A 245 -16.04 15.55 -2.42
C PRO A 245 -15.73 14.04 -2.30
N GLY A 246 -16.53 13.34 -1.50
CA GLY A 246 -16.37 11.89 -1.26
C GLY A 246 -15.47 11.51 -0.07
N MET A 247 -14.73 12.47 0.50
CA MET A 247 -14.04 12.32 1.79
C MET A 247 -15.04 12.47 2.94
N VAL A 248 -14.93 11.65 3.99
CA VAL A 248 -15.72 11.85 5.22
C VAL A 248 -14.78 12.10 6.39
N MET A 249 -14.60 13.39 6.69
CA MET A 249 -13.62 13.86 7.66
C MET A 249 -14.22 14.16 9.04
N LYS A 250 -13.47 13.83 10.08
CA LYS A 250 -13.69 14.21 11.47
C LYS A 250 -12.50 15.00 12.00
N TYR A 251 -12.69 15.75 13.07
CA TYR A 251 -11.60 16.47 13.73
C TYR A 251 -11.86 16.63 15.22
N CYS A 252 -10.81 16.95 15.96
CA CYS A 252 -10.88 17.34 17.36
C CYS A 252 -9.74 18.31 17.70
N ALA A 253 -9.90 19.07 18.78
CA ALA A 253 -8.76 19.76 19.37
C ALA A 253 -7.81 18.72 19.97
N SER A 254 -6.50 18.84 19.75
CA SER A 254 -5.49 17.94 20.31
C SER A 254 -4.93 18.49 21.63
N ASN A 255 -4.45 17.61 22.52
CA ASN A 255 -3.75 17.97 23.77
C ASN A 255 -2.23 17.72 23.73
N SER A 256 -1.66 17.14 22.68
CA SER A 256 -0.26 16.69 22.71
C SER A 256 0.31 16.38 21.33
N ASP A 257 1.63 16.22 21.27
CA ASP A 257 2.38 15.70 20.10
C ASP A 257 2.10 14.21 19.80
N ARG A 258 1.18 13.56 20.54
CA ARG A 258 0.89 12.12 20.45
C ARG A 258 -0.23 11.76 19.47
N ASN A 259 -0.65 12.68 18.59
CA ASN A 259 -1.78 12.47 17.68
C ASN A 259 -3.03 11.95 18.40
N LEU A 260 -3.44 12.63 19.48
CA LEU A 260 -4.64 12.31 20.24
C LEU A 260 -5.53 13.55 20.41
N CYS A 261 -6.83 13.32 20.53
CA CYS A 261 -7.79 14.33 20.94
C CYS A 261 -7.56 14.75 22.40
N SER A 262 -7.82 16.02 22.69
CA SER A 262 -7.74 16.57 24.03
C SER A 262 -8.73 15.92 24.97
N ALA A 263 -8.30 15.62 26.20
CA ALA A 263 -9.17 15.09 27.26
C ALA A 263 -10.39 15.98 27.60
N SER A 264 -10.32 17.27 27.22
CA SER A 264 -11.45 18.21 27.33
C SER A 264 -12.53 17.97 26.27
N VAL A 265 -12.19 17.35 25.15
CA VAL A 265 -13.10 17.01 24.06
C VAL A 265 -13.72 15.64 24.36
N LYS A 266 -15.06 15.58 24.31
CA LYS A 266 -15.79 14.35 24.65
C LYS A 266 -16.07 13.44 23.47
N GLN A 267 -15.99 13.94 22.24
CA GLN A 267 -16.25 13.16 21.03
C GLN A 267 -15.67 13.85 19.79
N TRP A 268 -15.47 13.09 18.72
CA TRP A 268 -15.14 13.59 17.40
C TRP A 268 -16.17 14.61 16.90
N LYS A 269 -15.70 15.63 16.19
CA LYS A 269 -16.56 16.56 15.45
C LYS A 269 -16.59 16.14 13.98
N GLN A 270 -17.79 15.98 13.43
CA GLN A 270 -18.01 15.62 12.03
C GLN A 270 -17.97 16.88 11.15
N CYS A 271 -17.19 16.85 10.07
CA CYS A 271 -17.29 17.89 9.04
C CYS A 271 -18.54 17.67 8.16
N PRO A 272 -19.17 18.73 7.62
CA PRO A 272 -20.35 18.63 6.75
C PRO A 272 -20.07 17.83 5.49
N SER A 273 -20.93 16.91 5.08
CA SER A 273 -20.67 16.00 3.94
C SER A 273 -20.88 16.60 2.55
N ASN A 274 -21.41 17.82 2.44
CA ASN A 274 -21.73 18.49 1.17
C ASN A 274 -20.58 19.38 0.66
N TYR A 275 -19.37 18.84 0.60
CA TYR A 275 -18.22 19.59 0.07
C TYR A 275 -18.44 19.92 -1.41
N SER A 276 -18.37 21.21 -1.75
CA SER A 276 -18.30 21.63 -3.14
C SER A 276 -16.95 21.22 -3.72
N ALA A 277 -16.93 20.70 -4.95
CA ALA A 277 -15.67 20.47 -5.65
C ALA A 277 -14.91 21.80 -5.72
N LYS A 278 -13.76 21.90 -5.02
CA LYS A 278 -12.87 23.03 -5.21
C LYS A 278 -12.49 23.06 -6.70
N PRO A 279 -12.64 24.19 -7.42
CA PRO A 279 -12.26 24.25 -8.82
C PRO A 279 -10.80 23.81 -8.95
N THR A 280 -10.59 22.74 -9.70
CA THR A 280 -9.27 22.18 -9.96
C THR A 280 -8.50 23.23 -10.76
N THR A 281 -7.62 23.97 -10.11
CA THR A 281 -6.65 24.80 -10.81
C THR A 281 -5.55 23.84 -11.28
N THR A 282 -5.72 23.29 -12.48
CA THR A 282 -4.66 22.59 -13.18
C THR A 282 -3.59 23.60 -13.59
N SER A 283 -2.78 24.05 -12.65
CA SER A 283 -1.48 24.63 -12.98
C SER A 283 -0.57 23.45 -13.32
N PRO A 284 -0.04 23.36 -14.55
CA PRO A 284 0.85 22.26 -14.93
C PRO A 284 2.12 22.33 -14.06
N THR A 285 2.37 21.29 -13.27
CA THR A 285 3.69 21.08 -12.68
C THR A 285 4.65 20.83 -13.85
N LYS A 286 5.62 21.73 -14.04
CA LYS A 286 6.68 21.58 -15.04
C LYS A 286 7.56 20.39 -14.66
N PHE A 287 7.20 19.21 -15.16
CA PHE A 287 8.14 18.12 -15.39
C PHE A 287 8.17 17.85 -16.91
N PRO A 288 9.34 17.74 -17.55
CA PRO A 288 9.42 17.58 -18.99
C PRO A 288 9.05 16.14 -19.35
N THR A 289 7.87 15.96 -19.95
CA THR A 289 7.55 14.73 -20.67
C THR A 289 7.98 14.93 -22.12
N SER A 290 8.99 14.18 -22.57
CA SER A 290 9.32 14.06 -23.99
C SER A 290 8.12 13.45 -24.72
N ALA A 291 7.40 14.29 -25.47
CA ALA A 291 6.31 13.84 -26.32
C ALA A 291 6.82 12.91 -27.44
N PRO A 292 6.10 11.85 -27.80
CA PRO A 292 6.44 11.02 -28.95
C PRO A 292 6.06 11.78 -30.23
N THR A 293 7.02 11.94 -31.15
CA THR A 293 6.77 12.56 -32.45
C THR A 293 6.13 11.54 -33.39
N SER A 294 4.89 11.80 -33.78
CA SER A 294 4.20 11.08 -34.85
C SER A 294 4.26 11.89 -36.16
N LYS A 295 5.09 11.44 -37.11
CA LYS A 295 4.81 11.67 -38.54
C LYS A 295 5.62 10.70 -39.44
N PRO A 296 4.97 9.92 -40.32
CA PRO A 296 5.67 9.15 -41.34
C PRO A 296 6.02 10.06 -42.53
N THR A 297 7.28 10.05 -42.96
CA THR A 297 7.73 10.75 -44.18
C THR A 297 7.63 9.81 -45.37
N THR A 298 6.92 10.26 -46.41
CA THR A 298 6.81 9.60 -47.72
C THR A 298 7.61 10.39 -48.76
N LYS A 299 8.24 9.66 -49.69
CA LYS A 299 8.81 10.05 -51.00
C LYS A 299 10.27 10.57 -51.07
N PRO A 300 10.94 10.43 -52.25
CA PRO A 300 12.24 9.80 -52.36
C PRO A 300 13.35 10.78 -52.77
N MET A 301 14.59 10.37 -52.51
CA MET A 301 15.82 11.09 -52.82
C MET A 301 16.01 11.23 -54.35
N SER A 302 16.20 12.46 -54.81
CA SER A 302 16.76 12.74 -56.14
C SER A 302 18.05 13.55 -55.99
N VAL A 303 19.00 13.14 -56.81
CA VAL A 303 20.42 13.51 -56.96
C VAL A 303 20.68 15.02 -56.96
N PRO A 304 21.92 15.45 -56.67
CA PRO A 304 22.62 16.17 -57.74
C PRO A 304 24.09 15.74 -57.92
N THR A 305 24.42 15.57 -59.20
CA THR A 305 25.74 15.40 -59.82
C THR A 305 26.47 16.74 -59.88
N VAL A 306 27.78 16.79 -59.60
CA VAL A 306 28.89 17.18 -60.53
C VAL A 306 30.27 17.16 -59.83
N SER A 307 31.06 16.11 -60.13
CA SER A 307 32.43 16.08 -60.72
C SER A 307 33.57 17.09 -60.39
N PRO A 308 34.87 16.71 -60.60
CA PRO A 308 35.91 16.74 -59.56
C PRO A 308 37.20 17.51 -59.90
N THR A 309 38.11 17.69 -58.92
CA THR A 309 39.56 17.84 -59.22
C THR A 309 40.51 17.36 -58.09
N LYS A 310 41.38 16.38 -58.45
CA LYS A 310 42.84 16.15 -58.18
C LYS A 310 43.45 16.71 -56.86
N LYS A 311 44.33 16.05 -56.09
CA LYS A 311 45.34 14.96 -56.25
C LYS A 311 45.77 14.50 -54.83
N PRO A 312 46.28 13.27 -54.61
CA PRO A 312 46.62 12.77 -53.28
C PRO A 312 48.06 13.09 -52.86
N THR A 313 48.29 13.33 -51.57
CA THR A 313 49.63 13.29 -50.98
C THR A 313 49.67 12.59 -49.63
N THR A 314 50.67 11.74 -49.55
CA THR A 314 51.10 10.81 -48.51
C THR A 314 51.98 11.49 -47.46
N LYS A 315 51.64 11.40 -46.16
CA LYS A 315 52.59 11.15 -45.05
C LYS A 315 51.82 10.97 -43.72
N PRO A 316 52.21 10.03 -42.83
CA PRO A 316 51.49 9.73 -41.60
C PRO A 316 51.99 10.59 -40.43
N THR A 317 51.08 11.00 -39.54
CA THR A 317 51.44 11.66 -38.29
C THR A 317 50.56 11.16 -37.14
N SER A 318 51.21 10.38 -36.28
CA SER A 318 51.00 10.13 -34.84
C SER A 318 49.60 10.18 -34.24
N ALA A 319 49.21 9.01 -33.70
CA ALA A 319 48.07 8.75 -32.85
C ALA A 319 47.98 9.63 -31.59
N PRO A 320 46.75 9.88 -31.12
CA PRO A 320 46.42 9.86 -29.71
C PRO A 320 45.49 8.68 -29.40
N SER A 321 45.72 8.11 -28.22
CA SER A 321 45.07 6.94 -27.63
C SER A 321 43.54 6.95 -27.75
N VAL A 322 42.98 5.90 -28.36
CA VAL A 322 41.56 5.54 -28.24
C VAL A 322 41.49 4.38 -27.26
N GLN A 323 41.01 4.66 -26.04
CA GLN A 323 40.59 3.64 -25.09
C GLN A 323 39.44 2.83 -25.72
N PRO A 324 39.38 1.50 -25.56
CA PRO A 324 38.47 0.67 -26.33
C PRO A 324 37.02 1.05 -26.06
N THR A 325 36.28 1.33 -27.14
CA THR A 325 34.81 1.29 -27.12
C THR A 325 34.42 -0.10 -26.60
N ALA A 326 33.64 -0.12 -25.51
CA ALA A 326 33.12 -1.34 -24.94
C ALA A 326 32.45 -2.20 -26.04
N ALA A 327 32.72 -3.49 -25.98
CA ALA A 327 32.04 -4.52 -26.75
C ALA A 327 30.51 -4.35 -26.64
N PRO A 328 29.73 -4.85 -27.62
CA PRO A 328 28.27 -4.86 -27.50
C PRO A 328 27.89 -5.53 -26.17
N VAL A 329 27.21 -4.79 -25.31
CA VAL A 329 26.73 -5.30 -24.02
C VAL A 329 25.79 -6.46 -24.37
N SER A 330 26.14 -7.67 -23.95
CA SER A 330 25.19 -8.78 -24.01
C SER A 330 23.97 -8.35 -23.17
N GLU A 331 22.75 -8.53 -23.70
CA GLU A 331 21.53 -8.25 -22.92
C GLU A 331 21.51 -9.00 -21.58
N CYS A 332 22.29 -10.07 -21.47
CA CYS A 332 22.35 -10.96 -20.32
C CYS A 332 23.26 -10.50 -19.18
N GLY A 333 24.21 -9.58 -19.38
CA GLY A 333 25.21 -9.26 -18.34
C GLY A 333 25.91 -10.51 -17.79
N ASP A 334 25.94 -10.66 -16.45
CA ASP A 334 26.47 -11.84 -15.74
C ASP A 334 25.41 -12.96 -15.54
N CYS A 335 24.20 -12.80 -16.08
CA CYS A 335 23.14 -13.79 -15.93
C CYS A 335 23.41 -15.02 -16.79
N THR A 336 23.40 -16.21 -16.16
CA THR A 336 23.62 -17.52 -16.83
C THR A 336 22.34 -18.36 -16.91
N ASN A 337 21.18 -17.74 -16.71
CA ASN A 337 19.87 -18.40 -16.73
C ASN A 337 18.81 -17.45 -17.29
N CYS A 338 17.71 -17.12 -16.61
CA CYS A 338 16.65 -16.29 -17.18
C CYS A 338 16.74 -14.81 -16.73
N TYR A 339 16.92 -13.88 -17.66
CA TYR A 339 17.16 -12.46 -17.40
C TYR A 339 15.92 -11.58 -17.62
N TYR A 340 15.73 -10.58 -16.77
CA TYR A 340 14.67 -9.57 -16.88
C TYR A 340 15.25 -8.15 -16.93
N GLY A 341 15.22 -7.56 -18.12
CA GLY A 341 15.82 -6.26 -18.44
C GLY A 341 15.32 -5.07 -17.61
N PRO A 342 14.00 -4.89 -17.38
CA PRO A 342 13.48 -3.71 -16.67
C PRO A 342 14.02 -3.50 -15.25
N THR A 343 14.46 -4.55 -14.58
CA THR A 343 15.05 -4.44 -13.22
C THR A 343 16.42 -5.10 -13.10
N ASN A 344 17.05 -5.47 -14.22
CA ASN A 344 18.35 -6.15 -14.24
C ASN A 344 18.41 -7.40 -13.35
N ALA A 345 17.32 -8.18 -13.31
CA ALA A 345 17.19 -9.36 -12.44
C ALA A 345 17.56 -10.66 -13.19
N CYS A 346 18.21 -11.59 -12.49
CA CYS A 346 18.54 -12.92 -13.01
C CYS A 346 17.87 -14.00 -12.16
N PHE A 347 16.97 -14.77 -12.77
CA PHE A 347 16.29 -15.90 -12.14
C PHE A 347 17.11 -17.16 -12.38
N VAL A 348 17.62 -17.75 -11.30
CA VAL A 348 18.44 -18.98 -11.36
C VAL A 348 17.56 -20.20 -11.13
N GLY A 349 17.80 -21.29 -11.87
CA GLY A 349 17.10 -22.57 -11.70
C GLY A 349 15.86 -22.74 -12.58
N LEU A 350 15.60 -21.82 -13.51
CA LEU A 350 14.59 -22.01 -14.55
C LEU A 350 15.17 -22.79 -15.74
N THR A 351 14.31 -23.50 -16.46
CA THR A 351 14.63 -24.09 -17.77
C THR A 351 14.40 -23.08 -18.90
N PRO A 352 14.95 -23.31 -20.11
CA PRO A 352 14.67 -22.46 -21.27
C PRO A 352 13.17 -22.30 -21.54
N GLU A 353 12.39 -23.39 -21.39
CA GLU A 353 10.95 -23.39 -21.62
C GLU A 353 10.20 -22.57 -20.58
N GLN A 354 10.62 -22.63 -19.31
CA GLN A 354 10.05 -21.81 -18.24
C GLN A 354 10.35 -20.34 -18.45
N CYS A 355 11.57 -20.01 -18.89
CA CYS A 355 11.95 -18.63 -19.22
C CYS A 355 11.12 -18.06 -20.38
N ALA A 356 10.80 -18.89 -21.38
CA ALA A 356 10.01 -18.50 -22.54
C ALA A 356 8.51 -18.28 -22.25
N THR A 357 8.02 -18.59 -21.04
CA THR A 357 6.60 -18.37 -20.69
C THR A 357 6.20 -16.90 -20.56
N ALA A 358 7.18 -16.00 -20.41
CA ALA A 358 6.95 -14.56 -20.35
C ALA A 358 7.78 -13.83 -21.42
N PRO A 359 7.17 -13.04 -22.33
CA PRO A 359 7.86 -12.41 -23.45
C PRO A 359 8.84 -11.30 -23.05
N VAL A 360 8.83 -10.91 -21.77
CA VAL A 360 9.74 -9.91 -21.18
C VAL A 360 11.02 -10.52 -20.63
N LEU A 361 11.14 -11.85 -20.62
CA LEU A 361 12.30 -12.58 -20.13
C LEU A 361 13.19 -13.05 -21.29
N THR A 362 14.50 -13.04 -21.07
CA THR A 362 15.51 -13.47 -22.04
C THR A 362 16.31 -14.63 -21.47
N TRP A 363 16.40 -15.75 -22.20
CA TRP A 363 17.23 -16.88 -21.78
C TRP A 363 18.70 -16.61 -22.09
N CYS A 364 19.54 -16.77 -21.07
CA CYS A 364 20.96 -16.44 -21.02
C CYS A 364 21.84 -17.61 -20.56
N GLY A 365 21.27 -18.81 -20.40
CA GLY A 365 22.03 -20.02 -20.11
C GLY A 365 22.65 -20.64 -21.36
N ASN A 366 23.83 -21.26 -21.21
CA ASN A 366 24.52 -22.02 -22.26
C ASN A 366 23.79 -23.31 -22.63
#